data_AF-W8YRA2-F1
#
_entry.id   AF-W8YRA2-F1
#
_cell.length_a   1.000
_cell.length_b   1.000
_cell.length_c   1.000
_cell.angle_alpha   90.00
_cell.angle_beta   90.00
_cell.angle_gamma   90.00
#
_symmetry.space_group_name_H-M   'P 1'
#
loop_
_entity.id
_entity.type
_entity.pdbx_description
1 polymer ?
#
loop_
_entity_poly.entity_id
_entity_poly.type
_entity_poly.pdbx_seq_one_letter_code
_entity_poly.pdbx_strand_id
1 'polypeptide(L)'
;MPYSPKEMLEQLAQEGYPAAHVRAAVHLASGLDGCRAVIEQIGFAEIRNVVIQLGKESTSRFTAGMVTVQQRLIKADLGSSSQLLLSLLVLWFRDMIHYQAGRSEQMVFIDQLDWISQHAYTKPAAYWVSCMEHAMEAAGKIKANVAPQLAIEQLLVRLQEG
;
A
#
# COMPACT_ATOMS: atom_id res chain seq x y z
N MET A 1 25.83 -3.94 -13.86
CA MET A 1 24.77 -3.09 -14.46
C MET A 1 23.61 -3.05 -13.49
N PRO A 2 22.93 -1.91 -13.28
CA PRO A 2 21.72 -1.89 -12.44
C PRO A 2 20.61 -2.68 -13.14
N TYR A 3 19.92 -3.54 -12.40
CA TYR A 3 18.76 -4.28 -12.89
C TYR A 3 17.61 -3.32 -13.18
N SER A 4 16.94 -3.47 -14.31
CA SER A 4 15.65 -2.84 -14.58
C SER A 4 14.56 -3.44 -13.68
N PRO A 5 13.44 -2.71 -13.45
CA PRO A 5 12.32 -3.24 -12.67
C PRO A 5 11.80 -4.59 -13.18
N LYS A 6 11.78 -4.80 -14.50
CA LYS A 6 11.35 -6.06 -15.10
C LYS A 6 12.31 -7.20 -14.79
N GLU A 7 13.62 -6.96 -14.91
CA GLU A 7 14.64 -7.95 -14.56
C GLU A 7 14.60 -8.29 -13.06
N MET A 8 14.35 -7.30 -12.19
CA MET A 8 14.17 -7.55 -10.76
C MET A 8 12.94 -8.42 -10.47
N LEU A 9 11.80 -8.15 -11.13
CA LEU A 9 10.59 -8.97 -11.00
C LEU A 9 10.86 -10.43 -11.39
N GLU A 10 11.53 -10.65 -12.52
CA GLU A 10 11.85 -11.99 -13.03
C GLU A 10 12.81 -12.74 -12.10
N GLN A 11 13.89 -12.08 -11.67
CA GLN A 11 14.91 -12.68 -10.82
C GLN A 11 14.36 -13.08 -9.44
N LEU A 12 13.60 -12.19 -8.79
CA LEU A 12 13.01 -12.47 -7.47
C LEU A 12 11.90 -13.53 -7.56
N ALA A 13 11.19 -13.62 -8.68
CA ALA A 13 10.23 -14.71 -8.90
C ALA A 13 10.93 -16.07 -9.07
N GLN A 14 12.09 -16.12 -9.74
CA GLN A 14 12.91 -17.34 -9.87
C GLN A 14 13.48 -17.81 -8.52
N GLU A 15 13.69 -16.89 -7.59
CA GLU A 15 14.11 -17.20 -6.21
C GLU A 15 12.97 -17.80 -5.36
N GLY A 16 11.75 -17.88 -5.91
CA GLY A 16 10.60 -18.52 -5.26
C GLY A 16 9.75 -17.58 -4.40
N TYR A 17 10.03 -16.27 -4.40
CA TYR A 17 9.19 -15.31 -3.69
C TYR A 17 7.81 -15.16 -4.36
N PRO A 18 6.72 -14.99 -3.58
CA PRO A 18 5.39 -14.79 -4.14
C PRO A 18 5.32 -13.56 -5.06
N ALA A 19 4.75 -13.70 -6.25
CA ALA A 19 4.68 -12.63 -7.25
C ALA A 19 4.06 -11.33 -6.70
N ALA A 20 3.06 -11.45 -5.82
CA ALA A 20 2.42 -10.31 -5.16
C ALA A 20 3.37 -9.53 -4.22
N HIS A 21 4.33 -10.21 -3.58
CA HIS A 21 5.34 -9.59 -2.74
C HIS A 21 6.44 -8.96 -3.60
N VAL A 22 6.89 -9.67 -4.63
CA VAL A 22 7.91 -9.20 -5.57
C VAL A 22 7.49 -7.89 -6.25
N ARG A 23 6.23 -7.81 -6.72
CA ARG A 23 5.68 -6.58 -7.32
C ARG A 23 5.74 -5.41 -6.35
N ALA A 24 5.30 -5.59 -5.11
CA ALA A 24 5.35 -4.53 -4.12
C ALA A 24 6.79 -4.11 -3.81
N ALA A 25 7.69 -5.07 -3.58
CA ALA A 25 9.08 -4.80 -3.22
C ALA A 25 9.85 -4.02 -4.29
N VAL A 26 9.67 -4.36 -5.58
CA VAL A 26 10.28 -3.66 -6.72
C VAL A 26 9.84 -2.19 -6.82
N HIS A 27 8.68 -1.84 -6.26
CA HIS A 27 8.22 -0.45 -6.19
C HIS A 27 8.60 0.27 -4.90
N LEU A 28 9.06 -0.45 -3.87
CA LEU A 28 9.40 0.11 -2.56
C LEU A 28 10.91 0.26 -2.34
N ALA A 29 11.72 -0.56 -3.01
CA ALA A 29 13.16 -0.59 -2.84
C ALA A 29 13.90 -0.60 -4.18
N SER A 30 15.18 -0.26 -4.14
CA SER A 30 16.07 -0.29 -5.31
C SER A 30 17.01 -1.49 -5.23
N GLY A 31 17.21 -2.16 -6.36
CA GLY A 31 18.08 -3.34 -6.46
C GLY A 31 17.50 -4.59 -5.82
N LEU A 32 18.09 -5.73 -6.16
CA LEU A 32 17.61 -7.05 -5.68
C LEU A 32 17.70 -7.17 -4.16
N ASP A 33 18.82 -6.76 -3.56
CA ASP A 33 19.01 -6.88 -2.11
C ASP A 33 18.02 -6.03 -1.30
N GLY A 34 17.72 -4.81 -1.78
CA GLY A 34 16.70 -3.97 -1.16
C GLY A 34 15.31 -4.59 -1.28
N CYS A 35 14.99 -5.19 -2.43
CA CYS A 35 13.71 -5.88 -2.61
C CYS A 35 13.60 -7.11 -1.70
N ARG A 36 14.66 -7.93 -1.59
CA ARG A 36 14.70 -9.08 -0.67
C ARG A 36 14.48 -8.64 0.77
N ALA A 37 15.19 -7.60 1.22
CA ALA A 37 15.04 -7.05 2.56
C ALA A 37 13.59 -6.62 2.86
N VAL A 38 12.87 -6.06 1.87
CA VAL A 38 11.44 -5.74 2.01
C VAL A 38 10.59 -7.00 2.09
N ILE A 39 10.80 -7.98 1.22
CA ILE A 39 10.00 -9.22 1.17
C ILE A 39 10.19 -10.06 2.44
N GLU A 40 11.43 -10.12 2.94
CA GLU A 40 11.84 -10.90 4.10
C GLU A 40 11.57 -10.18 5.43
N GLN A 41 11.17 -8.90 5.38
CA GLN A 41 10.77 -8.17 6.58
C GLN A 41 9.65 -8.94 7.29
N ILE A 42 9.88 -9.23 8.58
CA ILE A 42 8.89 -9.89 9.43
C ILE A 42 7.60 -9.08 9.39
N GLY A 43 6.49 -9.76 9.07
CA GLY A 43 5.17 -9.15 8.98
C GLY A 43 4.83 -8.49 7.64
N PHE A 44 5.70 -8.50 6.62
CA PHE A 44 5.40 -7.89 5.31
C PHE A 44 4.06 -8.38 4.72
N ALA A 45 3.84 -9.69 4.68
CA ALA A 45 2.61 -10.28 4.16
C ALA A 45 1.38 -9.87 4.98
N GLU A 46 1.51 -9.76 6.30
CA GLU A 46 0.44 -9.32 7.19
C GLU A 46 0.09 -7.85 6.96
N ILE A 47 1.10 -6.98 6.89
CA ILE A 47 0.94 -5.55 6.62
C ILE A 47 0.28 -5.33 5.26
N ARG A 48 0.70 -6.08 4.23
CA ARG A 48 0.06 -6.06 2.91
C ARG A 48 -1.44 -6.39 3.00
N ASN A 49 -1.81 -7.41 3.77
CA ASN A 49 -3.21 -7.78 3.97
C ASN A 49 -4.00 -6.69 4.72
N VAL A 50 -3.39 -6.05 5.73
CA VAL A 50 -3.97 -4.89 6.42
C VAL A 50 -4.22 -3.75 5.44
N VAL A 51 -3.27 -3.45 4.54
CA VAL A 51 -3.43 -2.41 3.52
C VAL A 51 -4.56 -2.73 2.56
N ILE A 52 -4.68 -3.97 2.09
CA ILE A 52 -5.78 -4.40 1.22
C ILE A 52 -7.12 -4.19 1.94
N GLN A 53 -7.21 -4.57 3.21
CA GLN A 53 -8.44 -4.40 3.99
C GLN A 53 -8.77 -2.91 4.16
N LEU A 54 -7.80 -2.10 4.60
CA LEU A 54 -7.98 -0.65 4.78
C LEU A 54 -8.33 0.06 3.47
N GLY A 55 -7.68 -0.28 2.36
CA GLY A 55 -7.94 0.32 1.05
C GLY A 55 -9.36 0.01 0.53
N LYS A 56 -9.88 -1.19 0.81
CA LYS A 56 -11.24 -1.58 0.47
C LYS A 56 -12.29 -0.92 1.37
N GLU A 57 -12.02 -0.83 2.66
CA GLU A 57 -12.98 -0.32 3.65
C GLU A 57 -13.02 1.21 3.71
N SER A 58 -11.88 1.89 3.61
CA SER A 58 -11.80 3.36 3.67
C SER A 58 -12.61 4.06 2.58
N THR A 59 -12.76 3.42 1.42
CA THR A 59 -13.46 3.96 0.25
C THR A 59 -14.94 3.60 0.21
N SER A 60 -15.39 2.60 0.99
CA SER A 60 -16.76 2.06 0.91
C SER A 60 -17.53 2.10 2.24
N ARG A 61 -16.84 1.99 3.39
CA ARG A 61 -17.42 1.85 4.73
C ARG A 61 -16.47 2.41 5.79
N PHE A 62 -16.49 3.73 5.98
CA PHE A 62 -15.63 4.43 6.94
C PHE A 62 -15.59 3.80 8.34
N THR A 63 -16.75 3.45 8.91
CA THR A 63 -16.84 2.82 10.24
C THR A 63 -16.11 1.48 10.30
N ALA A 64 -16.13 0.68 9.22
CA ALA A 64 -15.40 -0.58 9.16
C ALA A 64 -13.88 -0.33 9.13
N GLY A 65 -13.42 0.67 8.37
CA GLY A 65 -12.01 1.06 8.32
C GLY A 65 -11.46 1.49 9.70
N MET A 66 -12.25 2.27 10.45
CA MET A 66 -11.89 2.67 11.83
C MET A 66 -11.80 1.46 12.78
N VAL A 67 -12.70 0.48 12.65
CA VAL A 67 -12.64 -0.76 13.43
C VAL A 67 -11.40 -1.58 13.05
N THR A 68 -11.07 -1.69 11.77
CA THR A 68 -9.85 -2.37 11.30
C THR A 68 -8.61 -1.71 11.87
N VAL A 69 -8.59 -0.38 11.93
CA VAL A 69 -7.53 0.36 12.61
C VAL A 69 -7.45 -0.11 14.06
N GLN A 70 -8.51 0.07 14.86
CA GLN A 70 -8.47 -0.26 16.28
C GLN A 70 -8.11 -1.74 16.57
N GLN A 71 -8.58 -2.69 15.75
CA GLN A 71 -8.39 -4.12 16.02
C GLN A 71 -7.05 -4.66 15.54
N ARG A 72 -6.54 -4.19 14.39
CA ARG A 72 -5.34 -4.75 13.75
C ARG A 72 -4.10 -3.92 13.99
N LEU A 73 -4.25 -2.60 14.15
CA LEU A 73 -3.12 -1.72 14.44
C LEU A 73 -2.55 -1.91 15.83
N ILE A 74 -3.34 -2.35 16.81
CA ILE A 74 -2.84 -2.68 18.15
C ILE A 74 -2.01 -3.98 18.15
N LYS A 75 -2.24 -4.89 17.18
CA LYS A 75 -1.61 -6.22 17.13
C LYS A 75 -0.36 -6.26 16.27
N ALA A 76 -0.35 -5.55 15.16
CA ALA A 76 0.86 -5.34 14.37
C ALA A 76 1.73 -4.35 15.13
N ASP A 77 2.96 -4.70 15.47
CA ASP A 77 3.93 -3.78 16.09
C ASP A 77 4.21 -2.57 15.16
N LEU A 78 3.33 -1.58 15.23
CA LEU A 78 3.23 -0.49 14.27
C LEU A 78 4.38 0.48 14.30
N GLY A 79 5.13 0.50 15.41
CA GLY A 79 6.30 1.36 15.54
C GLY A 79 7.27 1.10 14.38
N SER A 80 7.57 -0.17 14.11
CA SER A 80 8.49 -0.57 13.05
C SER A 80 7.85 -0.68 11.67
N SER A 81 6.53 -0.92 11.62
CA SER A 81 5.82 -1.33 10.39
C SER A 81 4.93 -0.26 9.75
N SER A 82 4.67 0.85 10.45
CA SER A 82 3.79 1.94 9.97
C SER A 82 4.27 2.58 8.67
N GLN A 83 5.58 2.72 8.50
CA GLN A 83 6.16 3.29 7.29
C GLN A 83 5.93 2.41 6.06
N LEU A 84 6.03 1.09 6.24
CA LEU A 84 5.74 0.12 5.19
C LEU A 84 4.24 0.13 4.85
N LEU A 85 3.37 0.15 5.87
CA LEU A 85 1.92 0.23 5.69
C LEU A 85 1.53 1.44 4.84
N LEU A 86 2.02 2.63 5.19
CA LEU A 86 1.70 3.86 4.45
C LEU A 86 2.27 3.86 3.05
N SER A 87 3.47 3.31 2.85
CA SER A 87 4.07 3.19 1.51
C SER A 87 3.27 2.25 0.61
N LEU A 88 2.82 1.11 1.15
CA LEU A 88 1.93 0.18 0.44
C LEU A 88 0.55 0.80 0.15
N LEU A 89 0.03 1.62 1.06
CA LEU A 89 -1.25 2.31 0.85
C LEU A 89 -1.16 3.37 -0.26
N VAL A 90 -0.02 4.05 -0.40
CA VAL A 90 0.25 4.90 -1.58
C VAL A 90 0.22 4.08 -2.87
N LEU A 91 0.85 2.89 -2.90
CA LEU A 91 0.80 2.00 -4.06
C LEU A 91 -0.62 1.52 -4.37
N TRP A 92 -1.44 1.25 -3.34
CA TRP A 92 -2.84 0.88 -3.49
C TRP A 92 -3.66 1.96 -4.22
N PHE A 93 -3.54 3.22 -3.81
CA PHE A 93 -4.24 4.32 -4.48
C PHE A 93 -3.71 4.58 -5.89
N ARG A 94 -2.40 4.44 -6.09
CA ARG A 94 -1.78 4.53 -7.42
C ARG A 94 -2.34 3.50 -8.39
N ASP A 95 -2.63 2.29 -7.91
CA ASP A 95 -3.20 1.23 -8.74
C ASP A 95 -4.60 1.55 -9.28
N MET A 96 -5.39 2.37 -8.56
CA MET A 96 -6.66 2.89 -9.09
C MET A 96 -6.41 3.75 -10.34
N ILE A 97 -5.38 4.61 -10.29
CA ILE A 97 -5.00 5.50 -11.39
C ILE A 97 -4.42 4.69 -12.55
N HIS A 98 -3.58 3.67 -12.28
CA HIS A 98 -3.07 2.78 -13.30
C HIS A 98 -4.20 2.05 -14.03
N TYR A 99 -5.17 1.52 -13.28
CA TYR A 99 -6.33 0.87 -13.88
C TYR A 99 -7.18 1.85 -14.74
N GLN A 100 -7.48 3.04 -14.23
CA GLN A 100 -8.18 4.09 -14.99
C GLN A 100 -7.46 4.47 -16.29
N ALA A 101 -6.14 4.42 -16.30
CA ALA A 101 -5.30 4.71 -17.47
C ALA A 101 -5.09 3.50 -18.40
N GLY A 102 -5.71 2.35 -18.12
CA GLY A 102 -5.53 1.11 -18.90
C GLY A 102 -4.12 0.49 -18.76
N ARG A 103 -3.39 0.81 -17.70
CA ARG A 103 -2.01 0.36 -17.43
C ARG A 103 -1.95 -0.74 -16.37
N SER A 104 -2.81 -1.75 -16.50
CA SER A 104 -2.95 -2.83 -15.51
C SER A 104 -1.65 -3.63 -15.31
N GLU A 105 -0.77 -3.67 -16.32
CA GLU A 105 0.54 -4.32 -16.23
C GLU A 105 1.46 -3.68 -15.18
N GLN A 106 1.24 -2.40 -14.86
CA GLN A 106 1.99 -1.60 -13.89
C GLN A 106 1.41 -1.67 -12.48
N MET A 107 0.29 -2.38 -12.29
CA MET A 107 -0.34 -2.53 -10.99
C MET A 107 0.47 -3.44 -10.05
N VAL A 108 0.47 -3.07 -8.78
CA VAL A 108 1.13 -3.80 -7.69
C VAL A 108 0.20 -4.87 -7.11
N PHE A 109 -1.03 -4.48 -6.79
CA PHE A 109 -2.11 -5.31 -6.24
C PHE A 109 -2.93 -5.96 -7.35
N ILE A 110 -2.27 -6.53 -8.34
CA ILE A 110 -2.92 -7.18 -9.49
C ILE A 110 -3.77 -8.40 -9.07
N ASP A 111 -3.42 -9.05 -7.95
CA ASP A 111 -4.23 -10.08 -7.28
C ASP A 111 -5.56 -9.54 -6.71
N GLN A 112 -5.75 -8.23 -6.68
CA GLN A 112 -6.99 -7.56 -6.26
C GLN A 112 -7.72 -6.89 -7.43
N LEU A 113 -7.35 -7.22 -8.68
CA LEU A 113 -7.90 -6.60 -9.90
C LEU A 113 -9.43 -6.67 -9.98
N ASP A 114 -10.05 -7.78 -9.59
CA ASP A 114 -11.51 -7.93 -9.61
C ASP A 114 -12.20 -6.87 -8.74
N TRP A 115 -11.62 -6.55 -7.58
CA TRP A 115 -12.15 -5.50 -6.71
C TRP A 115 -11.81 -4.12 -7.27
N ILE A 116 -10.56 -3.89 -7.68
CA ILE A 116 -10.09 -2.60 -8.20
C ILE A 116 -10.90 -2.19 -9.44
N SER A 117 -11.16 -3.12 -10.36
CA SER A 117 -11.89 -2.85 -11.60
C SER A 117 -13.30 -2.31 -11.37
N GLN A 118 -13.95 -2.72 -10.27
CA GLN A 118 -15.29 -2.28 -9.88
C GLN A 118 -15.27 -0.93 -9.16
N HIS A 119 -14.15 -0.53 -8.54
CA HIS A 119 -14.08 0.61 -7.63
C HIS A 119 -13.24 1.77 -8.16
N ALA A 120 -12.26 1.52 -9.03
CA ALA A 120 -11.34 2.54 -9.53
C ALA A 120 -12.08 3.73 -10.16
N TYR A 121 -13.18 3.50 -10.88
CA TYR A 121 -13.98 4.55 -11.54
C TYR A 121 -15.03 5.22 -10.64
N THR A 122 -15.18 4.80 -9.37
CA THR A 122 -16.13 5.43 -8.43
C THR A 122 -15.71 6.85 -8.03
N LYS A 123 -14.42 7.17 -8.20
CA LYS A 123 -13.82 8.47 -7.90
C LYS A 123 -12.89 8.88 -9.05
N PRO A 124 -12.72 10.18 -9.34
CA PRO A 124 -11.80 10.65 -10.38
C PRO A 124 -10.33 10.43 -10.00
N ALA A 125 -9.42 10.40 -10.97
CA ALA A 125 -7.97 10.25 -10.75
C ALA A 125 -7.42 11.26 -9.71
N ALA A 126 -7.91 12.51 -9.74
CA ALA A 126 -7.50 13.55 -8.81
C ALA A 126 -7.79 13.21 -7.33
N TYR A 127 -8.88 12.49 -7.06
CA TYR A 127 -9.19 12.02 -5.71
C TYR A 127 -8.15 10.99 -5.24
N TRP A 128 -7.81 10.03 -6.10
CA TRP A 128 -6.79 9.02 -5.79
C TRP A 128 -5.41 9.63 -5.56
N VAL A 129 -5.06 10.68 -6.31
CA VAL A 129 -3.83 11.47 -6.07
C VAL A 129 -3.86 12.12 -4.69
N SER A 130 -4.96 12.76 -4.30
CA SER A 130 -5.09 13.36 -2.95
C SER A 130 -4.97 12.30 -1.85
N CYS A 131 -5.52 11.09 -2.04
CA CYS A 131 -5.35 9.98 -1.10
C CYS A 131 -3.86 9.59 -0.92
N MET A 132 -3.09 9.58 -2.01
CA MET A 132 -1.64 9.34 -1.96
C MET A 132 -0.93 10.44 -1.16
N GLU A 133 -1.26 11.70 -1.40
CA GLU A 133 -0.68 12.85 -0.69
C GLU A 133 -0.95 12.78 0.82
N HIS A 134 -2.19 12.47 1.22
CA HIS A 134 -2.56 12.30 2.62
C HIS A 134 -1.78 11.16 3.28
N ALA A 135 -1.61 10.02 2.60
CA ALA A 135 -0.82 8.90 3.12
C ALA A 135 0.67 9.27 3.30
N MET A 136 1.23 10.05 2.37
CA MET A 136 2.60 10.57 2.48
C MET A 136 2.75 11.58 3.62
N GLU A 137 1.75 12.46 3.84
CA GLU A 137 1.75 13.39 4.98
C GLU A 137 1.70 12.63 6.31
N ALA A 138 0.84 11.62 6.43
CA ALA A 138 0.78 10.76 7.61
C ALA A 138 2.15 10.09 7.88
N ALA A 139 2.83 9.64 6.82
CA ALA A 139 4.17 9.05 6.94
C ALA A 139 5.20 10.08 7.44
N GLY A 140 5.10 11.33 6.99
CA GLY A 140 5.90 12.45 7.48
C GLY A 140 5.66 12.76 8.97
N LYS A 141 4.39 12.76 9.40
CA LYS A 141 4.01 12.95 10.82
C LYS A 141 4.63 11.88 11.72
N ILE A 142 4.59 10.62 11.31
CA ILE A 142 5.19 9.52 12.09
C ILE A 142 6.72 9.71 12.22
N LYS A 143 7.40 10.09 11.13
CA LYS A 143 8.83 10.44 11.18
C LYS A 143 9.12 11.62 12.10
N ALA A 144 8.16 12.53 12.27
CA ALA A 144 8.21 13.63 13.22
C ALA A 144 7.74 13.24 14.64
N ASN A 145 7.75 11.95 14.98
CA ASN A 145 7.39 11.39 16.28
C ASN A 145 5.91 11.49 16.67
N VAL A 146 5.00 11.71 15.71
CA VAL A 146 3.56 11.55 15.96
C VAL A 146 3.25 10.06 16.11
N ALA A 147 2.43 9.71 17.10
CA ALA A 147 1.99 8.34 17.32
C ALA A 147 1.38 7.72 16.04
N PRO A 148 1.87 6.55 15.57
CA PRO A 148 1.41 5.93 14.33
C PRO A 148 -0.11 5.73 14.24
N GLN A 149 -0.72 5.29 15.33
CA GLN A 149 -2.17 5.12 15.39
C GLN A 149 -2.91 6.43 15.13
N LEU A 150 -2.53 7.52 15.82
CA LEU A 150 -3.16 8.83 15.63
C LEU A 150 -2.98 9.35 14.20
N ALA A 151 -1.79 9.19 13.61
CA ALA A 151 -1.53 9.61 12.24
C ALA A 151 -2.41 8.86 11.23
N ILE A 152 -2.61 7.54 11.43
CA ILE A 152 -3.46 6.70 10.57
C ILE A 152 -4.95 7.01 10.77
N GLU A 153 -5.41 7.26 12.01
CA GLU A 153 -6.78 7.69 12.28
C GLU A 153 -7.08 9.02 11.58
N GLN A 154 -6.18 10.01 11.67
CA GLN A 154 -6.31 11.29 10.96
C GLN A 154 -6.32 11.11 9.44
N LEU A 155 -5.51 10.19 8.91
CA LEU A 155 -5.52 9.85 7.49
C LEU A 155 -6.90 9.34 7.07
N LEU A 156 -7.46 8.37 7.79
CA LEU A 156 -8.77 7.80 7.44
C LEU A 156 -9.89 8.84 7.42
N VAL A 157 -9.90 9.76 8.38
CA VAL A 157 -10.87 10.88 8.40
C VAL A 157 -10.76 11.70 7.10
N ARG A 158 -9.54 12.06 6.69
CA ARG A 158 -9.33 12.82 5.45
C ARG A 158 -9.68 12.07 4.17
N LEU A 159 -9.52 10.74 4.16
CA LEU A 159 -9.94 9.92 3.00
C LEU A 159 -11.46 9.92 2.81
N GLN A 160 -12.23 10.07 3.91
CA GLN A 160 -13.68 10.16 3.86
C GLN A 160 -14.18 11.52 3.34
N GLU A 161 -13.46 12.60 3.65
CA GLU A 161 -13.88 13.97 3.35
C GLU A 161 -13.72 14.36 1.86
N GLY A 162 -13.02 13.56 1.04
CA GLY A 162 -12.89 13.74 -0.42
C GLY A 162 -13.79 12.81 -1.25
#